data_AF-A0A0R3LF96-F1
#
_entry.id   AF-A0A0R3LF96-F1
#
_cell.length_a   1.000
_cell.length_b   1.000
_cell.length_c   1.000
_cell.angle_alpha   90.00
_cell.angle_beta   90.00
_cell.angle_gamma   90.00
#
_symmetry.space_group_name_H-M   'P 1'
#
loop_
_entity.id
_entity.type
_entity.pdbx_description
1 polymer ?
#
loop_
_entity_poly.entity_id
_entity_poly.type
_entity_poly.pdbx_seq_one_letter_code
_entity_poly.pdbx_strand_id
1 'polypeptide(L)' 'MDRSVIADVPRDKYVERCKQRAFDYLNRGDLRSAVASFVNNMNARPDCELPHHFAALGVLLLMQSDALGWKALIDEFR' A
#
# COMPACT_ATOMS: atom_id res chain seq x y z
N MET A 1 -16.88 5.50 -4.17
CA MET A 1 -16.11 6.77 -4.09
C MET A 1 -15.87 7.21 -5.51
N ASP A 2 -16.26 8.44 -5.87
CA ASP A 2 -16.04 8.98 -7.20
C ASP A 2 -14.54 9.02 -7.52
N ARG A 3 -14.15 8.48 -8.68
CA ARG A 3 -12.76 8.52 -9.15
C ARG A 3 -12.22 9.94 -9.30
N SER A 4 -13.10 10.94 -9.52
CA SER A 4 -12.69 12.34 -9.63
C SER A 4 -12.13 12.89 -8.31
N VAL A 5 -12.72 12.52 -7.17
CA VAL A 5 -12.30 13.00 -5.84
C VAL A 5 -10.90 12.49 -5.46
N ILE A 6 -10.49 11.33 -5.99
CA ILE A 6 -9.17 10.74 -5.75
C ILE A 6 -8.09 11.43 -6.59
N ALA A 7 -8.42 11.78 -7.84
CA ALA A 7 -7.49 12.44 -8.76
C ALA A 7 -7.11 13.86 -8.30
N ASP A 8 -8.03 14.57 -7.64
CA ASP A 8 -7.81 15.93 -7.16
C ASP A 8 -6.88 16.03 -5.94
N VAL A 9 -6.63 14.92 -5.24
CA VAL A 9 -5.69 14.90 -4.10
C VAL A 9 -4.25 14.90 -4.63
N PRO A 10 -3.33 15.71 -4.09
CA PRO A 10 -1.92 15.61 -4.44
C PRO A 10 -1.39 14.19 -4.21
N ARG A 11 -0.59 13.68 -5.15
CA ARG A 11 -0.07 12.29 -5.13
C ARG A 11 0.50 11.91 -3.77
N ASP A 12 1.41 12.72 -3.22
CA ASP A 12 2.08 12.43 -1.95
C ASP A 12 1.09 12.32 -0.77
N LYS A 13 0.06 13.18 -0.73
CA LYS A 13 -0.99 13.09 0.30
C LYS A 13 -1.84 11.84 0.13
N TYR A 14 -2.07 11.39 -1.10
CA TYR A 14 -2.78 10.15 -1.37
C TYR A 14 -1.96 8.94 -0.92
N VAL A 15 -0.67 8.90 -1.28
CA VAL A 15 0.29 7.85 -0.87
C VAL A 15 0.36 7.75 0.65
N GLU A 16 0.55 8.86 1.35
CA GLU A 16 0.66 8.88 2.82
C GLU A 16 -0.63 8.36 3.50
N ARG A 17 -1.81 8.68 2.97
CA ARG A 17 -3.07 8.12 3.47
C ARG A 17 -3.15 6.60 3.25
N CYS A 18 -2.66 6.11 2.11
CA CYS A 18 -2.60 4.67 1.82
C CYS A 18 -1.65 3.95 2.79
N LYS A 19 -0.47 4.55 3.05
CA LYS A 19 0.51 4.05 4.03
C LYS A 19 -0.07 3.99 5.44
N GLN A 20 -0.65 5.08 5.92
CA GLN A 20 -1.29 5.16 7.25
C GLN A 20 -2.34 4.07 7.44
N ARG A 21 -3.25 3.89 6.47
CA ARG A 21 -4.28 2.86 6.54
C ARG A 21 -3.70 1.44 6.57
N ALA A 22 -2.64 1.18 5.82
CA ALA A 22 -1.96 -0.11 5.84
C ALA A 22 -1.26 -0.36 7.18
N PHE A 23 -0.62 0.66 7.76
CA PHE A 23 -0.02 0.57 9.09
C PHE A 23 -1.06 0.32 10.19
N ASP A 24 -2.26 0.88 10.09
CA ASP A 24 -3.34 0.60 11.06
C ASP A 24 -3.71 -0.89 11.11
N TYR A 25 -3.71 -1.57 9.95
CA TYR A 25 -3.94 -3.01 9.89
C TYR A 25 -2.74 -3.80 10.44
N LEU A 26 -1.51 -3.39 10.11
CA LEU A 26 -0.30 -4.03 10.65
C LEU A 26 -0.23 -3.91 12.18
N ASN A 27 -0.59 -2.77 12.74
CA ASN A 27 -0.63 -2.54 14.19
C ASN A 27 -1.67 -3.43 14.90
N ARG A 28 -2.68 -3.93 14.16
CA ARG A 28 -3.68 -4.89 14.64
C ARG A 28 -3.28 -6.35 14.39
N GLY A 29 -2.12 -6.60 13.77
CA GLY A 29 -1.68 -7.92 13.35
C GLY A 29 -2.38 -8.46 12.09
N ASP A 30 -3.16 -7.63 11.39
CA ASP A 30 -3.88 -8.04 10.18
C ASP A 30 -3.06 -7.77 8.92
N LEU A 31 -2.07 -8.63 8.68
CA LEU A 31 -1.19 -8.52 7.51
C LEU A 31 -1.98 -8.57 6.19
N ARG A 32 -2.98 -9.45 6.11
CA ARG A 32 -3.74 -9.65 4.86
C ARG A 32 -4.52 -8.41 4.47
N SER A 33 -5.20 -7.78 5.43
CA SER A 33 -5.91 -6.51 5.19
C SER A 33 -4.94 -5.35 4.95
N ALA A 34 -3.78 -5.34 5.59
CA ALA A 34 -2.74 -4.33 5.32
C ALA A 34 -2.31 -4.36 3.85
N VAL A 35 -1.95 -5.55 3.34
CA VAL A 35 -1.54 -5.76 1.96
C VAL A 35 -2.66 -5.41 0.99
N ALA A 36 -3.86 -5.96 1.20
CA ALA A 36 -4.99 -5.72 0.32
C ALA A 36 -5.37 -4.22 0.29
N SER A 37 -5.36 -3.54 1.43
CA SER A 37 -5.64 -2.12 1.52
C SER A 37 -4.58 -1.30 0.78
N PHE A 38 -3.29 -1.59 0.97
CA PHE A 38 -2.23 -0.85 0.31
C PHE A 38 -2.28 -1.04 -1.21
N VAL A 39 -2.21 -2.28 -1.68
CA VAL A 39 -2.13 -2.60 -3.13
C VAL A 39 -3.34 -2.08 -3.88
N ASN A 40 -4.56 -2.30 -3.37
CA ASN A 40 -5.78 -1.86 -4.06
C ASN A 40 -5.90 -0.33 -4.12
N ASN A 41 -5.53 0.38 -3.06
CA ASN A 41 -5.60 1.85 -3.08
C ASN A 41 -4.54 2.44 -4.02
N MET A 42 -3.33 1.87 -4.04
CA MET A 42 -2.26 2.32 -4.95
C MET A 42 -2.65 2.10 -6.41
N ASN A 43 -3.14 0.91 -6.75
CA ASN A 43 -3.58 0.57 -8.12
C ASN A 43 -4.89 1.25 -8.54
N ALA A 44 -5.62 1.90 -7.63
CA ALA A 44 -6.82 2.66 -7.98
C ALA A 44 -6.47 3.98 -8.70
N ARG A 45 -5.20 4.39 -8.68
CA ARG A 45 -4.74 5.67 -9.21
C ARG A 45 -3.49 5.46 -10.08
N PRO A 46 -3.53 5.74 -11.40
CA PRO A 46 -2.45 5.37 -12.34
C PRO A 46 -1.06 5.91 -12.00
N ASP A 47 -0.96 7.12 -11.46
CA ASP A 47 0.32 7.74 -11.04
C ASP A 47 0.85 7.17 -9.70
N CYS A 48 0.10 6.29 -9.03
CA CYS A 48 0.50 5.60 -7.81
C CYS A 48 0.67 4.09 -7.99
N GLU A 49 0.55 3.55 -9.20
CA GLU A 49 0.68 2.11 -9.44
C GLU A 49 2.01 1.57 -8.90
N LEU A 50 1.93 0.39 -8.27
CA LEU A 50 3.10 -0.26 -7.70
C LEU A 50 4.03 -0.74 -8.83
N PRO A 51 5.32 -0.37 -8.82
CA PRO A 51 6.28 -0.92 -9.76
C PRO A 51 6.32 -2.45 -9.68
N HIS A 52 6.55 -3.12 -10.81
CA HIS A 52 6.54 -4.60 -10.88
C HIS A 52 7.47 -5.27 -9.85
N HIS A 53 8.63 -4.67 -9.57
CA HIS A 53 9.57 -5.20 -8.58
C HIS A 53 9.05 -5.07 -7.13
N PHE A 54 8.31 -4.00 -6.81
CA PHE A 54 7.63 -3.87 -5.51
C PHE A 54 6.52 -4.92 -5.37
N ALA A 55 5.75 -5.15 -6.44
CA ALA A 55 4.70 -6.18 -6.43
C ALA A 55 5.30 -7.58 -6.21
N ALA A 56 6.40 -7.91 -6.90
CA ALA A 56 7.09 -9.19 -6.74
C ALA A 56 7.66 -9.37 -5.33
N LEU A 57 8.31 -8.33 -4.77
CA LEU A 57 8.80 -8.35 -3.39
C LEU A 57 7.65 -8.49 -2.39
N GLY A 58 6.55 -7.76 -2.59
CA GLY A 58 5.35 -7.87 -1.76
C GLY A 58 4.79 -9.29 -1.72
N VAL A 59 4.72 -9.98 -2.87
CA VAL A 59 4.29 -11.39 -2.94
C VAL A 59 5.20 -12.29 -2.10
N LEU A 60 6.52 -12.13 -2.22
CA LEU A 60 7.49 -12.92 -1.43
C LEU A 60 7.29 -12.71 0.08
N LEU A 61 7.17 -11.45 0.50
CA LEU A 61 6.95 -11.09 1.91
C LEU A 61 5.62 -11.64 2.44
N LEU A 62 4.56 -11.61 1.62
CA LEU A 62 3.26 -12.16 1.99
C LEU A 62 3.32 -13.69 2.16
N MET A 63 4.03 -14.40 1.26
CA MET A 63 4.22 -15.85 1.37
C MET A 63 4.94 -16.25 2.67
N GLN A 64 5.85 -15.39 3.16
CA GLN A 64 6.59 -15.61 4.40
C GLN A 64 5.85 -15.09 5.64
N SER A 65 4.67 -14.48 5.48
CA SER A 65 3.97 -13.74 6.55
C SER A 65 4.86 -12.68 7.22
N ASP A 66 5.79 -12.09 6.47
CA ASP A 66 6.77 -11.14 6.99
C ASP A 66 6.14 -9.73 7.11
N ALA A 67 5.52 -9.48 8.26
CA ALA A 67 4.92 -8.19 8.57
C ALA A 67 5.94 -7.05 8.69
N LEU A 68 7.18 -7.35 9.09
CA LEU A 68 8.24 -6.34 9.22
C LEU A 68 8.76 -5.93 7.85
N GLY A 69 9.00 -6.90 6.96
CA GLY A 69 9.36 -6.63 5.57
C GLY A 69 8.25 -5.87 4.85
N TRP A 70 6.97 -6.20 5.08
CA TRP A 70 5.86 -5.42 4.53
C TRP A 70 5.81 -3.99 5.05
N LYS A 71 6.08 -3.79 6.35
CA LYS A 71 6.18 -2.45 6.93
C LYS A 71 7.29 -1.63 6.26
N ALA A 72 8.46 -2.22 6.06
CA ALA A 72 9.60 -1.56 5.40
C ALA A 72 9.26 -1.21 3.94
N LEU A 73 8.67 -2.15 3.18
CA LEU A 73 8.25 -1.92 1.80
C LEU A 73 7.26 -0.76 1.67
N ILE A 74 6.27 -0.69 2.56
CA ILE A 74 5.28 0.41 2.58
C ILE A 74 5.97 1.74 2.90
N ASP A 75 6.94 1.73 3.82
CA ASP A 75 7.63 2.96 4.24
C ASP A 75 8.55 3.53 3.14
N GLU A 76 9.25 2.67 2.41
CA GLU A 76 10.13 3.05 1.30
C GLU A 76 9.40 3.56 0.05
N PHE A 77 8.10 3.24 -0.10
CA PHE A 77 7.33 3.70 -1.24
C PHE A 77 7.15 5.23 -1.19
N ARG A 78 7.49 5.89 -2.32
CA ARG A 78 7.39 7.35 -2.50
C ARG A 78 6.30 7.72 -3.50
#